data_AF-A0ABD7F2V9-F1
#
_entry.id   AF-A0ABD7F2V9-F1
#
_cell.length_a   1.000
_cell.length_b   1.000
_cell.length_c   1.000
_cell.angle_alpha   90.00
_cell.angle_beta   90.00
_cell.angle_gamma   90.00
#
_symmetry.space_group_name_H-M   'P 1'
#
loop_
_entity.id
_entity.type
_entity.pdbx_description
1 polymer ?
#
loop_
_entity_poly.entity_id
_entity_poly.type
_entity_poly.pdbx_seq_one_letter_code
_entity_poly.pdbx_strand_id
1 'polypeptide(L)'
;MIYDGQVADSYQTQNAPQVTVTENRERSAPFSFGSDGSRSQIDIHKFVAKLKSISGNYSTAKCAKSVRIALQSAGAKIVSHPIAASDWGDTLTKIGYRQIQPEFDHPQKGDIYIIKRTPNHVYGHIAGYSGSQWISDFKQQSYDVYKDNNVTYTYYRPL
;
A
#
# COMPACT_ATOMS: atom_id res chain seq x y z
N MET A 1 -6.98 6.39 -61.58
CA MET A 1 -6.20 7.49 -62.18
C MET A 1 -4.81 7.44 -61.59
N ILE A 2 -3.85 7.07 -62.42
CA ILE A 2 -2.41 7.14 -62.19
C ILE A 2 -2.01 8.59 -62.43
N TYR A 3 -1.21 9.20 -61.55
CA TYR A 3 -0.41 10.36 -61.91
C TYR A 3 0.99 10.20 -61.31
N ASP A 4 1.92 10.01 -62.24
CA ASP A 4 3.37 10.05 -62.11
C ASP A 4 3.88 11.47 -61.82
N GLY A 5 4.97 11.55 -61.04
CA GLY A 5 6.25 12.04 -61.55
C GLY A 5 6.55 13.55 -61.63
N GLN A 6 7.71 13.89 -61.04
CA GLN A 6 8.72 14.86 -61.51
C GLN A 6 8.46 16.37 -61.23
N VAL A 7 9.40 17.26 -60.90
CA VAL A 7 10.88 17.29 -60.76
C VAL A 7 11.33 18.65 -60.16
N ALA A 8 12.51 18.66 -59.51
CA ALA A 8 13.60 19.67 -59.47
C ALA A 8 13.30 21.17 -59.16
N ASP A 9 13.80 21.79 -58.08
CA ASP A 9 15.19 22.19 -57.67
C ASP A 9 15.64 23.59 -58.14
N SER A 10 16.06 24.44 -57.19
CA SER A 10 17.19 25.39 -57.34
C SER A 10 17.66 25.94 -55.96
N TYR A 11 18.82 25.47 -55.44
CA TYR A 11 20.19 26.06 -55.42
C TYR A 11 20.32 27.36 -54.56
N GLN A 12 21.17 27.49 -53.52
CA GLN A 12 22.65 27.41 -53.50
C GLN A 12 23.26 27.33 -52.05
N THR A 13 24.20 26.38 -51.85
CA THR A 13 25.60 26.44 -51.26
C THR A 13 25.96 27.43 -50.11
N GLN A 14 26.88 27.21 -49.16
CA GLN A 14 27.90 26.21 -48.80
C GLN A 14 28.45 26.62 -47.41
N ASN A 15 28.77 25.65 -46.53
CA ASN A 15 30.09 25.50 -45.86
C ASN A 15 29.99 24.56 -44.64
N ALA A 16 30.65 23.41 -44.75
CA ALA A 16 31.13 22.60 -43.63
C ALA A 16 32.65 22.81 -43.51
N PRO A 17 33.27 22.55 -42.34
CA PRO A 17 33.73 21.18 -42.09
C PRO A 17 33.52 20.68 -40.65
N GLN A 18 32.99 19.45 -40.59
CA GLN A 18 33.33 18.31 -39.73
C GLN A 18 34.15 18.59 -38.45
N VAL A 19 33.51 18.43 -37.29
CA VAL A 19 34.17 17.96 -36.06
C VAL A 19 33.68 16.55 -35.74
N THR A 20 34.67 15.69 -35.56
CA THR A 20 34.65 14.24 -35.42
C THR A 20 33.98 13.73 -34.15
N VAL A 21 33.34 12.57 -34.33
CA VAL A 21 32.72 11.64 -33.38
C VAL A 21 33.53 11.42 -32.10
N THR A 22 32.86 11.44 -30.94
CA THR A 22 33.16 10.48 -29.86
C THR A 22 31.87 10.11 -29.13
N GLU A 23 31.28 8.98 -29.51
CA GLU A 23 30.41 8.21 -28.63
C GLU A 23 31.22 7.79 -27.40
N ASN A 24 30.80 8.19 -26.21
CA ASN A 24 31.31 7.62 -24.96
C ASN A 24 30.16 7.05 -24.15
N ARG A 25 30.04 5.73 -24.28
CA ARG A 25 29.29 4.81 -23.43
C ARG A 25 29.53 5.06 -21.94
N GLU A 26 28.44 4.96 -21.20
CA GLU A 26 28.32 4.25 -19.91
C GLU A 26 29.56 4.26 -19.01
N ARG A 27 29.55 5.14 -18.00
CA ARG A 27 30.32 4.93 -16.77
C ARG A 27 29.37 4.73 -15.59
N SER A 28 29.28 3.45 -15.28
CA SER A 28 28.86 2.75 -14.08
C SER A 28 29.10 3.47 -12.75
N ALA A 29 28.05 3.43 -11.91
CA ALA A 29 27.90 3.41 -10.44
C ALA A 29 29.16 3.09 -9.58
N PRO A 30 29.21 3.30 -8.22
CA PRO A 30 28.05 3.16 -7.29
C PRO A 30 28.07 4.00 -5.99
N PHE A 31 26.89 4.35 -5.47
CA PHE A 31 26.66 4.31 -4.01
C PHE A 31 25.23 3.83 -3.76
N SER A 32 25.04 2.54 -4.03
CA SER A 32 24.03 1.76 -3.36
C SER A 32 24.40 1.73 -1.87
N PHE A 33 23.72 2.54 -1.05
CA PHE A 33 23.56 2.17 0.34
C PHE A 33 22.64 0.96 0.39
N GLY A 34 23.26 -0.22 0.29
CA GLY A 34 22.62 -1.46 0.67
C GLY A 34 22.22 -1.36 2.14
N SER A 35 20.92 -1.20 2.39
CA SER A 35 20.34 -1.70 3.64
C SER A 35 19.88 -3.12 3.38
N ASP A 36 20.84 -4.03 3.49
CA ASP A 36 20.57 -5.44 3.68
C ASP A 36 19.76 -5.60 4.98
N GLY A 37 18.54 -6.11 4.81
CA GLY A 37 17.49 -6.09 5.82
C GLY A 37 16.12 -5.75 5.23
N SER A 38 15.76 -6.37 4.10
CA SER A 38 14.45 -6.17 3.45
C SER A 38 13.31 -6.69 4.33
N ARG A 39 12.88 -5.89 5.32
CA ARG A 39 11.50 -5.91 5.77
C ARG A 39 10.67 -5.72 4.50
N SER A 40 9.82 -6.69 4.18
CA SER A 40 8.93 -6.59 3.01
C SER A 40 8.09 -5.33 3.18
N GLN A 41 8.50 -4.23 2.55
CA GLN A 41 7.82 -2.95 2.71
C GLN A 41 6.46 -3.06 2.04
N ILE A 42 5.40 -2.83 2.82
CA ILE A 42 4.03 -2.92 2.33
C ILE A 42 3.77 -1.75 1.38
N ASP A 43 3.27 -2.05 0.18
CA ASP A 43 2.78 -1.03 -0.75
C ASP A 43 1.44 -0.48 -0.24
N ILE A 44 1.50 0.64 0.47
CA ILE A 44 0.32 1.27 1.09
C ILE A 44 -0.73 1.68 0.05
N HIS A 45 -0.33 1.99 -1.18
CA HIS A 45 -1.29 2.31 -2.24
C HIS A 45 -2.10 1.08 -2.64
N LYS A 46 -1.45 -0.08 -2.81
CA LYS A 46 -2.14 -1.34 -3.09
C LYS A 46 -3.00 -1.82 -1.92
N PHE A 47 -2.49 -1.70 -0.68
CA PHE A 47 -3.25 -2.06 0.52
C PHE A 47 -4.57 -1.31 0.57
N VAL A 48 -4.50 0.01 0.46
CA VAL A 48 -5.67 0.89 0.50
C VAL A 48 -6.57 0.70 -0.70
N ALA A 49 -6.02 0.50 -1.90
CA ALA A 49 -6.82 0.19 -3.08
C ALA A 49 -7.63 -1.10 -2.87
N LYS A 50 -7.03 -2.12 -2.26
CA LYS A 50 -7.72 -3.37 -1.96
C LYS A 50 -8.79 -3.19 -0.88
N LEU A 51 -8.51 -2.42 0.18
CA LEU A 51 -9.53 -2.07 1.17
C LEU A 51 -10.73 -1.35 0.52
N LYS A 52 -10.48 -0.34 -0.34
CA LYS A 52 -11.54 0.41 -1.03
C LYS A 52 -12.40 -0.44 -1.97
N SER A 53 -11.90 -1.59 -2.43
CA SER A 53 -12.69 -2.55 -3.21
C SER A 53 -13.79 -3.27 -2.42
N ILE A 54 -13.76 -3.18 -1.09
CA ILE A 54 -14.79 -3.72 -0.20
C ILE A 54 -16.01 -2.80 -0.26
N SER A 55 -17.16 -3.33 -0.72
CA SER A 55 -18.39 -2.58 -0.92
C SER A 55 -19.44 -2.78 0.20
N GLY A 56 -19.23 -3.76 1.08
CA GLY A 56 -20.16 -4.05 2.17
C GLY A 56 -20.28 -2.89 3.17
N ASN A 57 -21.48 -2.67 3.70
CA ASN A 57 -21.77 -1.67 4.72
C ASN A 57 -22.05 -2.28 6.11
N TYR A 58 -22.01 -3.61 6.20
CA TYR A 58 -22.24 -4.37 7.43
C TYR A 58 -21.25 -5.52 7.53
N SER A 59 -20.94 -5.91 8.77
CA SER A 59 -19.96 -6.95 9.05
C SER A 59 -20.38 -8.31 8.47
N THR A 60 -19.40 -9.03 7.95
CA THR A 60 -19.50 -10.44 7.54
C THR A 60 -18.75 -11.37 8.50
N ALA A 61 -18.31 -10.83 9.65
CA ALA A 61 -17.46 -11.49 10.64
C ALA A 61 -16.12 -12.03 10.07
N LYS A 62 -15.60 -11.38 9.01
CA LYS A 62 -14.37 -11.81 8.31
C LYS A 62 -13.30 -10.73 8.28
N CYS A 63 -13.34 -9.75 9.20
CA CYS A 63 -12.43 -8.60 9.25
C CYS A 63 -10.95 -9.00 9.13
N ALA A 64 -10.48 -9.97 9.93
CA ALA A 64 -9.12 -10.49 9.88
C ALA A 64 -8.74 -11.06 8.51
N LYS A 65 -9.65 -11.81 7.86
CA LYS A 65 -9.43 -12.37 6.53
C LYS A 65 -9.36 -11.27 5.46
N SER A 66 -10.25 -10.28 5.52
CA SER A 66 -10.29 -9.18 4.55
C SER A 66 -9.05 -8.29 4.63
N VAL A 67 -8.65 -7.89 5.85
CA VAL A 67 -7.42 -7.11 6.06
C VAL A 67 -6.18 -7.91 5.66
N ARG A 68 -6.13 -9.23 5.95
CA ARG A 68 -5.05 -10.10 5.46
C ARG A 68 -4.91 -10.05 3.94
N ILE A 69 -6.00 -10.25 3.21
CA ILE A 69 -5.98 -10.26 1.74
C ILE A 69 -5.52 -8.90 1.22
N ALA A 70 -5.95 -7.81 1.84
CA ALA A 70 -5.46 -6.47 1.51
C ALA A 70 -3.95 -6.33 1.72
N LEU A 71 -3.42 -6.77 2.88
CA LEU A 71 -1.99 -6.76 3.16
C LEU A 71 -1.21 -7.64 2.16
N GLN A 72 -1.69 -8.85 1.87
CA GLN A 72 -1.05 -9.75 0.90
C GLN A 72 -1.01 -9.15 -0.51
N SER A 73 -2.10 -8.48 -0.93
CA SER A 73 -2.15 -7.78 -2.22
C SER A 73 -1.16 -6.60 -2.32
N ALA A 74 -0.74 -6.08 -1.17
CA ALA A 74 0.27 -5.04 -1.04
C ALA A 74 1.70 -5.58 -0.89
N GLY A 75 1.90 -6.90 -1.06
CA GLY A 75 3.21 -7.54 -0.98
C GLY A 75 3.56 -8.07 0.41
N ALA A 76 2.64 -8.08 1.38
CA ALA A 76 2.91 -8.69 2.68
C ALA A 76 3.13 -10.20 2.54
N LYS A 77 4.32 -10.67 2.93
CA LYS A 77 4.64 -12.09 3.04
C LYS A 77 4.12 -12.66 4.36
N ILE A 78 2.86 -13.06 4.37
CA ILE A 78 2.20 -13.64 5.55
C ILE A 78 2.11 -15.16 5.36
N VAL A 79 3.09 -15.89 5.91
CA VAL A 79 3.16 -17.37 5.83
C VAL A 79 2.22 -18.04 6.84
N SER A 80 2.17 -17.52 8.06
CA SER A 80 1.23 -17.91 9.11
C SER A 80 0.53 -16.67 9.64
N HIS A 81 -0.75 -16.81 9.98
CA HIS A 81 -1.55 -15.73 10.52
C HIS A 81 -2.51 -16.23 11.60
N PRO A 82 -2.81 -15.39 12.60
CA PRO A 82 -3.87 -15.70 13.55
C PRO A 82 -5.24 -15.72 12.89
N ILE A 83 -6.17 -16.45 13.52
CA ILE A 83 -7.59 -16.42 13.14
C ILE A 83 -8.26 -15.18 13.77
N ALA A 84 -8.01 -14.94 15.06
CA ALA A 84 -8.57 -13.82 15.80
C ALA A 84 -7.93 -12.50 15.37
N ALA A 85 -8.75 -11.47 15.15
CA ALA A 85 -8.30 -10.13 14.82
C ALA A 85 -7.43 -9.51 15.93
N SER A 86 -7.76 -9.79 17.19
CA SER A 86 -7.04 -9.29 18.37
C SER A 86 -5.56 -9.68 18.46
N ASP A 87 -5.15 -10.75 17.75
CA ASP A 87 -3.80 -11.31 17.77
C ASP A 87 -2.91 -10.85 16.60
N TRP A 88 -3.41 -9.97 15.72
CA TRP A 88 -2.68 -9.55 14.53
C TRP A 88 -1.46 -8.66 14.78
N GLY A 89 -1.28 -8.13 16.00
CA GLY A 89 -0.25 -7.15 16.33
C GLY A 89 1.18 -7.60 15.98
N ASP A 90 1.54 -8.83 16.35
CA ASP A 90 2.87 -9.39 16.06
C ASP A 90 3.08 -9.61 14.56
N THR A 91 2.04 -10.06 13.86
CA THR A 91 2.08 -10.23 12.39
C THR A 91 2.30 -8.88 11.71
N LEU A 92 1.59 -7.83 12.12
CA LEU A 92 1.77 -6.47 11.59
C LEU A 92 3.20 -5.97 11.82
N THR A 93 3.73 -6.16 13.03
CA THR A 93 5.09 -5.72 13.39
C THR A 93 6.17 -6.43 12.56
N LYS A 94 5.99 -7.72 12.29
CA LYS A 94 6.88 -8.52 11.42
C LYS A 94 6.87 -8.05 9.97
N ILE A 95 5.74 -7.56 9.47
CA ILE A 95 5.61 -7.06 8.09
C ILE A 95 5.86 -5.55 7.96
N GLY A 96 6.48 -4.91 8.94
CA GLY A 96 6.93 -3.52 8.81
C GLY A 96 5.92 -2.47 9.27
N TYR A 97 5.03 -2.81 10.18
CA TYR A 97 4.30 -1.81 10.98
C TYR A 97 5.01 -1.58 12.32
N ARG A 98 4.76 -0.42 12.92
CA ARG A 98 5.04 -0.16 14.34
C ARG A 98 3.74 0.10 15.09
N GLN A 99 3.65 -0.38 16.32
CA GLN A 99 2.59 0.04 17.22
C GLN A 99 2.81 1.50 17.64
N ILE A 100 1.75 2.30 17.62
CA ILE A 100 1.72 3.67 18.11
C ILE A 100 0.58 3.85 19.10
N GLN A 101 0.54 4.99 19.78
CA GLN A 101 -0.64 5.36 20.56
C GLN A 101 -1.84 5.58 19.62
N PRO A 102 -3.07 5.28 20.07
CA PRO A 102 -4.25 5.54 19.26
C PRO A 102 -4.31 7.01 18.81
N GLU A 103 -4.51 7.23 17.51
CA GLU A 103 -4.57 8.55 16.89
C GLU A 103 -5.80 8.64 15.97
N PHE A 104 -6.98 8.37 16.52
CA PHE A 104 -8.22 8.29 15.74
C PHE A 104 -8.71 9.62 15.19
N ASP A 105 -8.25 10.74 15.74
CA ASP A 105 -8.57 12.10 15.25
C ASP A 105 -7.67 12.52 14.07
N HIS A 106 -6.48 11.90 13.95
CA HIS A 106 -5.53 12.16 12.86
C HIS A 106 -5.01 10.86 12.22
N PRO A 107 -5.89 9.99 11.72
CA PRO A 107 -5.48 8.73 11.13
C PRO A 107 -4.76 8.97 9.80
N GLN A 108 -3.71 8.20 9.56
CA GLN A 108 -2.92 8.24 8.33
C GLN A 108 -3.29 7.08 7.42
N LYS A 109 -3.21 7.32 6.11
CA LYS A 109 -3.49 6.29 5.10
C LYS A 109 -2.61 5.05 5.35
N GLY A 110 -3.25 3.89 5.45
CA GLY A 110 -2.56 2.62 5.72
C GLY A 110 -2.46 2.26 7.20
N ASP A 111 -2.83 3.15 8.11
CA ASP A 111 -2.95 2.83 9.53
C ASP A 111 -3.91 1.66 9.75
N ILE A 112 -3.66 0.88 10.81
CA ILE A 112 -4.50 -0.25 11.20
C ILE A 112 -4.79 -0.13 12.68
N TYR A 113 -6.05 -0.25 13.08
CA TYR A 113 -6.39 -0.47 14.49
C TYR A 113 -6.90 -1.89 14.70
N ILE A 114 -6.70 -2.38 15.91
CA ILE A 114 -7.19 -3.66 16.41
C ILE A 114 -7.95 -3.40 17.70
N ILE A 115 -9.17 -3.94 17.80
CA ILE A 115 -9.90 -4.05 19.07
C ILE A 115 -9.54 -5.39 19.70
N LYS A 116 -9.09 -5.37 20.95
CA LYS A 116 -8.79 -6.58 21.72
C LYS A 116 -10.06 -7.34 22.05
N ARG A 117 -9.92 -8.64 22.30
CA ARG A 117 -11.04 -9.50 22.66
C ARG A 117 -11.73 -9.00 23.93
N THR A 118 -13.04 -9.09 23.95
CA THR A 118 -13.88 -8.90 25.14
C THR A 118 -14.75 -10.15 25.33
N PRO A 119 -15.47 -10.30 26.46
CA PRO A 119 -16.42 -11.40 26.63
C PRO A 119 -17.46 -11.51 25.51
N ASN A 120 -17.89 -10.36 24.96
CA ASN A 120 -18.87 -10.29 23.87
C ASN A 120 -18.23 -10.40 22.47
N HIS A 121 -16.92 -10.14 22.36
CA HIS A 121 -16.19 -10.07 21.11
C HIS A 121 -14.90 -10.90 21.19
N VAL A 122 -15.06 -12.22 21.27
CA VAL A 122 -13.97 -13.17 21.57
C VAL A 122 -12.82 -13.18 20.54
N TYR A 123 -13.09 -12.80 19.29
CA TYR A 123 -12.06 -12.68 18.25
C TYR A 123 -11.46 -11.27 18.14
N GLY A 124 -12.11 -10.25 18.71
CA GLY A 124 -11.78 -8.83 18.51
C GLY A 124 -12.12 -8.33 17.10
N HIS A 125 -11.57 -7.16 16.75
CA HIS A 125 -11.78 -6.51 15.45
C HIS A 125 -10.48 -5.98 14.87
N ILE A 126 -10.39 -5.84 13.55
CA ILE A 126 -9.26 -5.22 12.85
C ILE A 126 -9.76 -4.46 11.63
N ALA A 127 -9.27 -3.24 11.43
CA ALA A 127 -9.59 -2.41 10.27
C ALA A 127 -8.40 -1.56 9.84
N GLY A 128 -8.31 -1.25 8.55
CA GLY A 128 -7.32 -0.33 7.99
C GLY A 128 -7.94 0.99 7.53
N TYR A 129 -7.17 2.08 7.64
CA TYR A 129 -7.59 3.40 7.19
C TYR A 129 -7.26 3.62 5.72
N SER A 130 -8.29 3.89 4.92
CA SER A 130 -8.15 4.10 3.48
C SER A 130 -7.65 5.50 3.08
N GLY A 131 -7.36 6.37 4.05
CA GLY A 131 -7.11 7.80 3.86
C GLY A 131 -8.36 8.67 3.96
N SER A 132 -9.55 8.06 4.02
CA SER A 132 -10.81 8.77 4.23
C SER A 132 -11.79 8.02 5.13
N GLN A 133 -11.68 6.69 5.22
CA GLN A 133 -12.61 5.85 5.98
C GLN A 133 -11.91 4.59 6.51
N TRP A 134 -12.34 4.14 7.68
CA TRP A 134 -11.99 2.85 8.25
C TRP A 134 -12.71 1.70 7.54
N ILE A 135 -11.94 0.68 7.11
CA ILE A 135 -12.46 -0.45 6.36
C ILE A 135 -11.86 -1.75 6.92
N SER A 136 -12.73 -2.71 7.23
CA SER A 136 -12.37 -4.04 7.72
C SER A 136 -12.78 -5.10 6.69
N ASP A 137 -13.86 -5.83 6.94
CA ASP A 137 -14.63 -6.58 5.96
C ASP A 137 -15.85 -5.80 5.44
N PHE A 138 -16.05 -4.58 5.96
CA PHE A 138 -17.05 -3.62 5.53
C PHE A 138 -16.54 -2.19 5.75
N LYS A 139 -17.21 -1.22 5.13
CA LYS A 139 -16.99 0.21 5.32
C LYS A 139 -17.62 0.67 6.63
N GLN A 140 -16.82 1.24 7.52
CA GLN A 140 -17.28 1.62 8.86
C GLN A 140 -17.58 3.11 8.94
N GLN A 141 -18.56 3.48 9.75
CA GLN A 141 -18.88 4.89 10.03
C GLN A 141 -17.84 5.54 10.96
N SER A 142 -17.23 4.76 11.86
CA SER A 142 -16.18 5.20 12.77
C SER A 142 -15.25 4.02 13.14
N TYR A 143 -14.25 4.26 14.00
CA TYR A 143 -13.43 3.20 14.58
C TYR A 143 -14.17 2.42 15.68
N ASP A 144 -15.15 3.05 16.34
CA ASP A 144 -15.97 2.48 17.41
C ASP A 144 -17.13 1.62 16.83
N VAL A 145 -16.77 0.43 16.36
CA VAL A 145 -17.72 -0.50 15.74
C VAL A 145 -18.58 -1.28 16.74
N TYR A 146 -18.14 -1.40 17.99
CA TYR A 146 -18.85 -2.15 19.03
C TYR A 146 -19.73 -1.26 19.90
N LYS A 147 -19.46 0.06 19.96
CA LYS A 147 -20.20 1.00 20.83
C LYS A 147 -20.21 0.53 22.29
N ASP A 148 -19.13 -0.14 22.70
CA ASP A 148 -18.93 -0.70 24.03
C ASP A 148 -17.79 0.08 24.70
N ASN A 149 -18.04 0.54 25.92
CA ASN A 149 -17.07 1.32 26.69
C ASN A 149 -15.89 0.47 27.19
N ASN A 150 -16.02 -0.86 27.18
CA ASN A 150 -15.03 -1.80 27.72
C ASN A 150 -14.14 -2.42 26.63
N VAL A 151 -13.83 -1.67 25.58
CA VAL A 151 -12.94 -2.11 24.51
C VAL A 151 -11.55 -1.50 24.66
N THR A 152 -10.52 -2.28 24.32
CA THR A 152 -9.14 -1.80 24.29
C THR A 152 -8.64 -1.79 22.86
N TYR A 153 -8.05 -0.68 22.44
CA TYR A 153 -7.48 -0.52 21.12
C TYR A 153 -5.96 -0.71 21.13
N THR A 154 -5.45 -1.29 20.06
CA THR A 154 -4.03 -1.17 19.67
C THR A 154 -3.97 -0.64 18.25
N TYR A 155 -2.99 0.21 17.97
CA TYR A 155 -2.95 1.01 16.75
C TYR A 155 -1.57 0.87 16.09
N TYR A 156 -1.54 0.71 14.77
CA TYR A 156 -0.35 0.37 14.02
C TYR A 156 -0.21 1.29 12.80
N ARG A 157 1.00 1.81 12.60
CA ARG A 157 1.35 2.66 11.47
C ARG A 157 2.45 1.98 10.65
N PRO A 158 2.36 1.94 9.31
CA PRO A 158 3.45 1.43 8.48
C PRO A 158 4.74 2.25 8.71
N LEU A 159 5.89 1.57 8.65
CA LEU A 159 7.21 2.16 8.83
C LEU A 159 7.65 3.03 7.64
#